data_AF-A0A5G2QKI6-F1
#
_entry.id   AF-A0A5G2QKI6-F1
#
_cell.length_a   1.000
_cell.length_b   1.000
_cell.length_c   1.000
_cell.angle_alpha   90.00
_cell.angle_beta   90.00
_cell.angle_gamma   90.00
#
_symmetry.space_group_name_H-M   'P 1'
#
loop_
_entity.id
_entity.type
_entity.pdbx_description
1 polymer ?
#
loop_
_entity_poly.entity_id
_entity_poly.type
_entity_poly.pdbx_seq_one_letter_code
_entity_poly.pdbx_strand_id
1 'polypeptide(L)'
;MASWSPDTPCSCDCFVSVPPASAIPAVIFAKNSDRPRDEVQEVVFVPAGTHAPGSRLQCTYIEVEQVPKTHAVILSRPSWLWGAEMGANEHGVCIGNEAVWTKEPVGEGEALLGMDLLRLALERGSSAQEALHVITGLLERYGQGGSCREDPTPFCYHNTFLLADRTEAWVLETAGRLWAAQRIQAGARNISNQLSIGTDLSAEHPKLRPHARAQGWWDGQGAFDFAQAFSLTQQPVRMEAAKARFQAGRLLLQQKQGAITAEVMMGILRDKASGICMDSGGFRTTASMVSLLPRDPTQPCVHFLTATPDPARSVFKPFIFGVGAAQAPLVLSPTFGAQDPVQTLPRFQTRVDRRHTLYCRHQVALGLMESEQVTPREWGLPSPTPIRFWEGEQTRELGRGASPLRVSCSCLCEMAATPLPLIWGGSLSPGLIATFPWAGSGPAAQAEAAGSGAGRPGGCAGAAGWGVGPTPPGAGRPLPGLCGEGEPSLCLSQAPPGLGQGAAAWA
;
A
#
# COMPACT_ATOMS: atom_id res chain seq x y z
N MET A 1 29.44 13.87 12.64
CA MET A 1 29.26 13.31 11.29
C MET A 1 29.56 11.82 11.38
N ALA A 2 28.53 10.98 11.50
CA ALA A 2 28.73 9.54 11.49
C ALA A 2 29.09 9.11 10.06
N SER A 3 30.28 8.53 9.88
CA SER A 3 30.67 7.88 8.63
C SER A 3 29.73 6.71 8.37
N TRP A 4 29.00 6.77 7.26
CA TRP A 4 28.05 5.73 6.85
C TRP A 4 28.81 4.46 6.50
N SER A 5 28.42 3.33 7.09
CA SER A 5 28.92 2.02 6.65
C SER A 5 28.10 1.55 5.44
N PRO A 6 28.72 1.13 4.32
CA PRO A 6 28.03 0.64 3.12
C PRO A 6 27.22 -0.65 3.32
N ASP A 7 27.23 -1.23 4.52
CA ASP A 7 26.81 -2.61 4.79
C ASP A 7 25.40 -2.79 5.39
N THR A 8 24.50 -1.81 5.33
CA THR A 8 23.19 -1.93 6.04
C THR A 8 21.98 -2.03 5.11
N PRO A 9 20.99 -2.90 5.42
CA PRO A 9 19.87 -3.17 4.51
C PRO A 9 18.99 -1.95 4.30
N CYS A 10 18.66 -1.66 3.04
CA CYS A 10 17.73 -0.62 2.62
C CYS A 10 16.63 -1.33 1.82
N SER A 11 15.51 -1.68 2.45
CA SER A 11 14.74 -2.80 1.90
C SER A 11 13.30 -2.87 2.38
N CYS A 12 12.33 -2.86 1.45
CA CYS A 12 10.88 -2.98 1.63
C CYS A 12 10.44 -4.46 1.61
N ASP A 13 9.19 -4.74 2.02
CA ASP A 13 8.52 -6.03 1.81
C ASP A 13 7.04 -5.83 1.43
N CYS A 14 6.56 -6.59 0.43
CA CYS A 14 5.15 -6.73 0.08
C CYS A 14 4.66 -8.17 0.22
N PHE A 15 3.39 -8.32 0.54
CA PHE A 15 2.70 -9.59 0.73
C PHE A 15 1.33 -9.55 0.07
N VAL A 16 0.91 -10.69 -0.48
CA VAL A 16 -0.46 -10.91 -0.93
C VAL A 16 -0.95 -12.30 -0.52
N SER A 17 -2.21 -12.38 -0.15
CA SER A 17 -2.96 -13.61 0.03
C SER A 17 -4.15 -13.60 -0.92
N VAL A 18 -4.22 -14.57 -1.81
CA VAL A 18 -5.32 -14.80 -2.74
C VAL A 18 -6.07 -16.05 -2.29
N PRO A 19 -7.42 -16.04 -2.21
CA PRO A 19 -8.17 -17.22 -1.75
C PRO A 19 -7.80 -18.47 -2.57
N PRO A 20 -7.62 -19.64 -1.91
CA PRO A 20 -8.08 -19.96 -0.55
C PRO A 20 -7.04 -19.72 0.56
N ALA A 21 -5.99 -18.91 0.35
CA ALA A 21 -5.01 -18.62 1.40
C ALA A 21 -5.58 -17.72 2.51
N SER A 22 -6.52 -16.84 2.17
CA SER A 22 -7.21 -15.96 3.10
C SER A 22 -8.30 -16.70 3.87
N ALA A 23 -8.54 -16.29 5.13
CA ALA A 23 -9.59 -16.84 5.98
C ALA A 23 -11.02 -16.55 5.47
N ILE A 24 -11.16 -15.54 4.62
CA ILE A 24 -12.42 -15.11 4.00
C ILE A 24 -12.22 -15.03 2.47
N PRO A 25 -13.29 -14.99 1.65
CA PRO A 25 -13.19 -14.88 0.19
C PRO A 25 -12.79 -13.47 -0.26
N ALA A 26 -11.59 -13.04 0.13
CA ALA A 26 -11.00 -11.74 -0.16
C ALA A 26 -9.51 -11.87 -0.48
N VAL A 27 -9.02 -11.04 -1.38
CA VAL A 27 -7.58 -10.82 -1.55
C VAL A 27 -7.12 -9.87 -0.44
N ILE A 28 -5.99 -10.18 0.19
CA ILE A 28 -5.38 -9.33 1.24
C ILE A 28 -3.99 -8.93 0.78
N PHE A 29 -3.78 -7.63 0.60
CA PHE A 29 -2.51 -7.03 0.20
C PHE A 29 -1.86 -6.34 1.40
N ALA A 30 -0.53 -6.36 1.52
CA ALA A 30 0.20 -5.71 2.60
C ALA A 30 1.59 -5.22 2.15
N LYS A 31 2.01 -4.05 2.63
CA LYS A 31 3.30 -3.42 2.28
C LYS A 31 3.91 -2.65 3.44
N ASN A 32 5.22 -2.84 3.64
CA ASN A 32 6.08 -1.93 4.41
C ASN A 32 6.93 -1.11 3.45
N SER A 33 6.97 0.22 3.64
CA SER A 33 7.90 1.09 2.94
C SER A 33 9.05 1.44 3.87
N ASP A 34 10.23 0.93 3.53
CA ASP A 34 11.45 1.09 4.29
C ASP A 34 12.34 2.13 3.60
N ARG A 35 12.47 3.28 4.26
CA ARG A 35 13.04 4.50 3.70
C ARG A 35 14.04 5.11 4.70
N PRO A 36 14.82 6.13 4.31
CA PRO A 36 15.65 6.84 5.27
C PRO A 36 14.83 7.27 6.49
N ARG A 37 15.39 7.11 7.69
CA ARG A 37 14.68 7.22 8.98
C ARG A 37 13.82 8.47 9.15
N ASP A 38 14.32 9.59 8.65
CA ASP A 38 13.68 10.90 8.79
C ASP A 38 12.82 11.28 7.57
N GLU A 39 12.72 10.40 6.57
CA GLU A 39 11.89 10.64 5.39
C GLU A 39 10.41 10.48 5.73
N VAL A 40 9.66 11.56 5.57
CA VAL A 40 8.23 11.60 5.91
C VAL A 40 7.40 11.04 4.76
N GLN A 41 6.53 10.08 5.10
CA GLN A 41 5.48 9.56 4.22
C GLN A 41 4.13 10.22 4.54
N GLU A 42 3.52 10.85 3.55
CA GLU A 42 2.17 11.39 3.64
C GLU A 42 1.14 10.39 3.08
N VAL A 43 -0.11 10.53 3.53
CA VAL A 43 -1.25 9.79 2.98
C VAL A 43 -2.16 10.74 2.22
N VAL A 44 -2.25 10.52 0.90
CA VAL A 44 -2.91 11.44 -0.04
C VAL A 44 -4.05 10.74 -0.76
N PHE A 45 -5.26 11.27 -0.58
CA PHE A 45 -6.42 10.97 -1.39
C PHE A 45 -6.50 11.93 -2.58
N VAL A 46 -6.53 11.38 -3.79
CA VAL A 46 -6.73 12.13 -5.03
C VAL A 46 -8.04 11.65 -5.67
N PRO A 47 -9.02 12.53 -5.90
CA PRO A 47 -10.28 12.13 -6.52
C PRO A 47 -10.09 11.76 -8.00
N ALA A 48 -11.06 11.01 -8.54
CA ALA A 48 -11.15 10.75 -9.96
C ALA A 48 -11.24 12.07 -10.75
N GLY A 49 -10.61 12.12 -11.92
CA GLY A 49 -10.45 13.35 -12.68
C GLY A 49 -10.67 13.17 -14.17
N THR A 50 -10.96 14.28 -14.85
CA THR A 50 -11.01 14.38 -16.31
C THR A 50 -10.02 15.42 -16.78
N HIS A 51 -9.28 15.11 -17.85
CA HIS A 51 -8.17 15.95 -18.32
C HIS A 51 -8.36 16.33 -19.78
N ALA A 52 -7.89 17.53 -20.14
CA ALA A 52 -8.00 18.02 -21.51
C ALA A 52 -7.17 17.15 -22.49
N PRO A 53 -7.68 16.87 -23.71
CA PRO A 53 -6.92 16.16 -24.73
C PRO A 53 -5.55 16.79 -24.99
N GLY A 54 -4.50 15.97 -25.08
CA GLY A 54 -3.13 16.42 -25.34
C GLY A 54 -2.43 17.08 -24.14
N SER A 55 -3.07 17.15 -22.97
CA SER A 55 -2.41 17.64 -21.75
C SER A 55 -1.22 16.78 -21.32
N ARG A 56 -0.27 17.41 -20.63
CA ARG A 56 0.91 16.80 -20.02
C ARG A 56 0.75 16.75 -18.51
N LEU A 57 1.45 15.82 -17.88
CA LEU A 57 1.50 15.64 -16.43
C LEU A 57 2.95 15.62 -15.99
N GLN A 58 3.34 16.60 -15.16
CA GLN A 58 4.62 16.58 -14.47
C GLN A 58 4.62 15.49 -13.39
N CYS A 59 5.48 14.48 -13.55
CA CYS A 59 5.77 13.46 -12.55
C CYS A 59 6.94 13.94 -11.65
N THR A 60 7.66 13.03 -11.00
CA THR A 60 8.74 13.44 -10.09
C THR A 60 9.84 14.20 -10.82
N TYR A 61 10.29 13.68 -11.97
CA TYR A 61 11.38 14.32 -12.74
C TYR A 61 10.99 14.75 -14.14
N ILE A 62 10.14 13.99 -14.83
CA ILE A 62 9.80 14.23 -16.23
C ILE A 62 8.29 14.48 -16.41
N GLU A 63 7.94 15.10 -17.54
CA GLU A 63 6.56 15.17 -18.01
C GLU A 63 6.19 13.97 -18.87
N VAL A 64 4.98 13.47 -18.69
CA VAL A 64 4.39 12.40 -19.53
C VAL A 64 3.07 12.87 -20.13
N GLU A 65 2.56 12.16 -21.15
CA GLU A 65 1.20 12.43 -21.61
C GLU A 65 0.17 12.03 -20.55
N GLN A 66 -0.81 12.90 -20.36
CA GLN A 66 -1.95 12.66 -19.50
C GLN A 66 -3.04 11.87 -20.25
N VAL A 67 -3.76 11.02 -19.51
CA VAL A 67 -4.93 10.30 -20.02
C VAL A 67 -6.22 11.11 -19.82
N PRO A 68 -7.27 10.92 -20.64
CA PRO A 68 -8.51 11.69 -20.52
C PRO A 68 -9.23 11.52 -19.17
N LYS A 69 -9.07 10.38 -18.51
CA LYS A 69 -9.71 10.06 -17.22
C LYS A 69 -8.73 9.37 -16.28
N THR A 70 -8.76 9.76 -15.01
CA THR A 70 -8.03 9.09 -13.93
C THR A 70 -8.98 8.61 -12.86
N HIS A 71 -8.66 7.47 -12.25
CA HIS A 71 -9.38 6.90 -11.11
C HIS A 71 -9.04 7.63 -9.81
N ALA A 72 -9.97 7.59 -8.85
CA ALA A 72 -9.67 8.04 -7.50
C ALA A 72 -8.67 7.09 -6.83
N VAL A 73 -7.69 7.64 -6.10
CA VAL A 73 -6.61 6.89 -5.45
C VAL A 73 -6.37 7.34 -4.02
N ILE A 74 -5.95 6.40 -3.16
CA ILE A 74 -5.36 6.66 -1.84
C ILE A 74 -3.92 6.18 -1.88
N LEU A 75 -2.98 7.07 -1.56
CA LEU A 75 -1.54 6.87 -1.75
C LEU A 75 -0.82 7.03 -0.42
N SER A 76 0.17 6.19 -0.15
CA SER A 76 1.26 6.48 0.79
C SER A 76 2.49 6.82 -0.03
N ARG A 77 2.98 8.06 0.09
CA ARG A 77 4.14 8.53 -0.67
C ARG A 77 5.14 9.31 0.19
N PRO A 78 6.45 9.22 -0.10
CA PRO A 78 7.42 10.17 0.41
C PRO A 78 7.02 11.59 -0.01
N SER A 79 7.00 12.49 0.96
CA SER A 79 6.51 13.87 0.83
C SER A 79 7.27 14.77 -0.15
N TRP A 80 8.37 14.28 -0.74
CA TRP A 80 9.18 15.02 -1.72
C TRP A 80 8.92 14.61 -3.18
N LEU A 81 8.46 13.38 -3.44
CA LEU A 81 8.32 12.84 -4.80
C LEU A 81 6.87 12.77 -5.22
N TRP A 82 6.55 12.95 -6.51
CA TRP A 82 5.17 12.97 -7.04
C TRP A 82 4.47 11.59 -6.98
N GLY A 83 5.20 10.52 -7.26
CA GLY A 83 4.70 9.14 -7.25
C GLY A 83 4.26 8.63 -5.87
N ALA A 84 4.19 7.31 -5.70
CA ALA A 84 3.86 6.69 -4.43
C ALA A 84 4.63 5.38 -4.20
N GLU A 85 4.86 5.07 -2.93
CA GLU A 85 5.47 3.81 -2.50
C GLU A 85 4.41 2.69 -2.45
N MET A 86 3.15 3.04 -2.16
CA MET A 86 2.02 2.12 -2.22
C MET A 86 0.72 2.90 -2.34
N GLY A 87 -0.32 2.23 -2.78
CA GLY A 87 -1.65 2.79 -2.76
C GLY A 87 -2.71 1.82 -3.24
N ALA A 88 -3.93 2.34 -3.28
CA ALA A 88 -5.07 1.66 -3.87
C ALA A 88 -5.94 2.64 -4.65
N ASN A 89 -6.78 2.12 -5.54
CA ASN A 89 -7.76 2.89 -6.27
C ASN A 89 -9.20 2.44 -6.01
N GLU A 90 -10.16 3.25 -6.47
CA GLU A 90 -11.60 3.01 -6.28
C GLU A 90 -12.13 1.71 -6.91
N HIS A 91 -11.37 1.09 -7.82
CA HIS A 91 -11.72 -0.19 -8.45
C HIS A 91 -11.22 -1.40 -7.65
N GLY A 92 -10.54 -1.16 -6.52
CA GLY A 92 -9.97 -2.21 -5.69
C GLY A 92 -8.66 -2.75 -6.21
N VAL A 93 -7.90 -1.98 -7.01
CA VAL A 93 -6.51 -2.29 -7.35
C VAL A 93 -5.61 -1.76 -6.25
N CYS A 94 -4.66 -2.57 -5.78
CA CYS A 94 -3.58 -2.20 -4.86
C CYS A 94 -2.23 -2.44 -5.52
N ILE A 95 -1.27 -1.55 -5.29
CA ILE A 95 0.10 -1.73 -5.79
C ILE A 95 1.10 -1.31 -4.71
N GLY A 96 2.18 -2.08 -4.58
CA GLY A 96 3.40 -1.72 -3.85
C GLY A 96 4.64 -2.01 -4.70
N ASN A 97 5.77 -1.41 -4.34
CA ASN A 97 7.03 -1.60 -5.04
C ASN A 97 8.25 -1.78 -4.12
N GLU A 98 9.30 -2.35 -4.69
CA GLU A 98 10.60 -2.61 -4.09
C GLU A 98 11.70 -2.16 -5.05
N ALA A 99 12.83 -1.74 -4.47
CA ALA A 99 14.07 -1.52 -5.20
C ALA A 99 14.76 -2.85 -5.52
N VAL A 100 15.22 -3.03 -6.76
CA VAL A 100 16.06 -4.16 -7.17
C VAL A 100 17.23 -3.69 -8.01
N TRP A 101 18.32 -4.45 -7.96
CA TRP A 101 19.50 -4.25 -8.79
C TRP A 101 19.76 -5.49 -9.62
N THR A 102 19.93 -5.27 -10.91
CA THR A 102 20.00 -6.31 -11.93
C THR A 102 21.34 -6.22 -12.66
N LYS A 103 21.66 -7.22 -13.49
CA LYS A 103 22.78 -7.12 -14.44
C LYS A 103 22.58 -6.01 -15.48
N GLU A 104 21.34 -5.67 -15.79
CA GLU A 104 21.06 -4.45 -16.56
C GLU A 104 21.51 -3.21 -15.78
N PRO A 105 22.24 -2.28 -16.42
CA PRO A 105 22.68 -1.05 -15.78
C PRO A 105 21.48 -0.17 -15.44
N VAL A 106 21.55 0.47 -14.27
CA VAL A 106 20.56 1.47 -13.88
C VAL A 106 20.96 2.79 -14.53
N GLY A 107 20.05 3.38 -15.31
CA GLY A 107 20.29 4.68 -15.94
C GLY A 107 20.48 5.79 -14.89
N GLU A 108 21.50 6.63 -15.08
CA GLU A 108 21.75 7.81 -14.21
C GLU A 108 20.88 9.01 -14.59
N GLY A 109 20.33 9.01 -15.81
CA GLY A 109 19.43 10.05 -16.28
C GLY A 109 18.06 9.99 -15.61
N GLU A 110 17.44 11.16 -15.49
CA GLU A 110 16.08 11.29 -14.99
C GLU A 110 15.07 10.67 -15.96
N ALA A 111 14.21 9.81 -15.42
CA ALA A 111 13.08 9.22 -16.11
C ALA A 111 11.93 9.04 -15.10
N LEU A 112 10.95 8.18 -15.40
CA LEU A 112 9.95 7.80 -14.42
C LEU A 112 10.61 7.00 -13.29
N LEU A 113 10.29 7.36 -12.05
CA LEU A 113 10.61 6.48 -10.93
C LEU A 113 9.65 5.29 -10.90
N GLY A 114 10.05 4.18 -10.27
CA GLY A 114 9.09 3.11 -9.97
C GLY A 114 7.87 3.59 -9.20
N MET A 115 8.06 4.54 -8.30
CA MET A 115 6.98 5.18 -7.55
C MET A 115 6.04 5.99 -8.45
N ASP A 116 6.57 6.59 -9.53
CA ASP A 116 5.75 7.29 -10.53
C ASP A 116 4.94 6.28 -11.36
N LEU A 117 5.59 5.21 -11.83
CA LEU A 117 4.95 4.12 -12.57
C LEU A 117 3.80 3.49 -11.78
N LEU A 118 4.02 3.24 -10.48
CA LEU A 118 3.01 2.72 -9.56
C LEU A 118 1.79 3.64 -9.49
N ARG A 119 2.01 4.94 -9.22
CA ARG A 119 0.92 5.90 -9.11
C ARG A 119 0.15 6.03 -10.42
N LEU A 120 0.85 6.15 -11.55
CA LEU A 120 0.24 6.23 -12.87
C LEU A 120 -0.61 4.98 -13.15
N ALA A 121 -0.16 3.79 -12.74
CA ALA A 121 -0.92 2.56 -12.89
C ALA A 121 -2.21 2.54 -12.04
N LEU A 122 -2.14 3.00 -10.78
CA LEU A 122 -3.33 3.14 -9.94
C LEU A 122 -4.35 4.14 -10.52
N GLU A 123 -3.87 5.26 -11.06
CA GLU A 123 -4.74 6.28 -11.66
C GLU A 123 -5.34 5.84 -13.02
N ARG A 124 -4.79 4.81 -13.69
CA ARG A 124 -5.12 4.46 -15.08
C ARG A 124 -5.67 3.05 -15.30
N GLY A 125 -5.53 2.13 -14.34
CA GLY A 125 -5.97 0.73 -14.46
C GLY A 125 -7.13 0.39 -13.52
N SER A 126 -8.08 -0.42 -14.00
CA SER A 126 -9.24 -0.90 -13.22
C SER A 126 -9.10 -2.35 -12.72
N SER A 127 -8.01 -3.03 -13.12
CA SER A 127 -7.63 -4.36 -12.62
C SER A 127 -6.11 -4.45 -12.42
N ALA A 128 -5.63 -5.47 -11.71
CA ALA A 128 -4.20 -5.72 -11.53
C ALA A 128 -3.49 -5.96 -12.87
N GLN A 129 -4.16 -6.64 -13.80
CA GLN A 129 -3.63 -6.87 -15.15
C GLN A 129 -3.56 -5.58 -15.99
N GLU A 130 -4.59 -4.73 -15.95
CA GLU A 130 -4.54 -3.43 -16.63
C GLU A 130 -3.43 -2.54 -16.05
N ALA A 131 -3.29 -2.51 -14.73
CA ALA A 131 -2.23 -1.78 -14.07
C ALA A 131 -0.83 -2.28 -14.50
N LEU A 132 -0.64 -3.60 -14.64
CA LEU A 132 0.59 -4.18 -15.19
C LEU A 132 0.86 -3.64 -16.60
N HIS A 133 -0.13 -3.66 -17.49
CA HIS A 133 0.03 -3.15 -18.86
C HIS A 133 0.36 -1.65 -18.89
N VAL A 134 -0.23 -0.86 -17.99
CA VAL A 134 0.11 0.57 -17.83
C VAL A 134 1.58 0.73 -17.45
N ILE A 135 2.07 -0.01 -16.44
CA ILE A 135 3.48 0.05 -16.03
C ILE A 135 4.39 -0.33 -17.20
N THR A 136 4.13 -1.46 -17.86
CA THR A 136 5.01 -1.95 -18.94
C THR A 136 5.02 -1.03 -20.15
N GLY A 137 3.87 -0.44 -20.51
CA GLY A 137 3.79 0.52 -21.62
C GLY A 137 4.48 1.85 -21.30
N LEU A 138 4.37 2.34 -20.07
CA LEU A 138 5.09 3.52 -19.61
C LEU A 138 6.60 3.26 -19.54
N LEU A 139 7.01 2.08 -19.06
CA LEU A 139 8.41 1.67 -19.04
C LEU A 139 9.00 1.57 -20.44
N GLU A 140 8.26 1.01 -21.41
CA GLU A 140 8.68 0.94 -22.81
C GLU A 140 8.84 2.33 -23.43
N ARG A 141 7.97 3.29 -23.10
CA ARG A 141 7.99 4.64 -23.67
C ARG A 141 9.01 5.54 -23.00
N TYR A 142 8.98 5.62 -21.67
CA TYR A 142 9.72 6.59 -20.87
C TYR A 142 10.95 6.03 -20.18
N GLY A 143 11.04 4.70 -20.03
CA GLY A 143 12.08 4.07 -19.22
C GLY A 143 11.88 4.29 -17.73
N GLN A 144 12.89 3.92 -16.95
CA GLN A 144 12.95 4.13 -15.51
C GLN A 144 14.34 4.62 -15.10
N GLY A 145 14.42 5.52 -14.11
CA GLY A 145 15.68 6.14 -13.71
C GLY A 145 15.51 7.42 -12.89
N GLY A 146 16.63 7.94 -12.40
CA GLY A 146 16.70 9.09 -11.49
C GLY A 146 16.87 8.68 -10.01
N SER A 147 17.28 9.65 -9.18
CA SER A 147 17.52 9.40 -7.75
C SER A 147 16.21 9.07 -7.04
N CYS A 148 16.20 8.00 -6.27
CA CYS A 148 15.04 7.55 -5.50
C CYS A 148 15.08 8.04 -4.05
N ARG A 149 15.92 9.03 -3.74
CA ARG A 149 16.13 9.60 -2.40
C ARG A 149 16.33 11.11 -2.49
N GLU A 150 15.80 11.83 -1.50
CA GLU A 150 16.03 13.26 -1.29
C GLU A 150 17.45 13.52 -0.73
N ASP A 151 18.47 13.27 -1.54
CA ASP A 151 19.88 13.42 -1.16
C ASP A 151 20.73 13.77 -2.40
N PRO A 152 21.80 14.59 -2.25
CA PRO A 152 22.71 14.91 -3.35
C PRO A 152 23.39 13.69 -3.98
N THR A 153 23.62 12.63 -3.19
CA THR A 153 24.21 11.39 -3.69
C THR A 153 23.13 10.56 -4.38
N PRO A 154 23.26 10.28 -5.69
CA PRO A 154 22.26 9.50 -6.40
C PRO A 154 22.05 8.12 -5.79
N PHE A 155 20.78 7.74 -5.65
CA PHE A 155 20.39 6.39 -5.23
C PHE A 155 19.39 5.82 -6.24
N CYS A 156 19.89 5.13 -7.26
CA CYS A 156 19.09 4.65 -8.38
C CYS A 156 18.93 3.12 -8.34
N TYR A 157 17.78 2.64 -8.79
CA TYR A 157 17.47 1.21 -8.89
C TYR A 157 16.41 0.93 -9.97
N HIS A 158 16.24 -0.34 -10.31
CA HIS A 158 15.04 -0.83 -11.00
C HIS A 158 13.98 -1.27 -9.99
N ASN A 159 12.79 -1.64 -10.46
CA ASN A 159 11.69 -1.97 -9.58
C ASN A 159 11.13 -3.38 -9.74
N THR A 160 10.71 -3.93 -8.61
CA THR A 160 9.69 -4.97 -8.55
C THR A 160 8.39 -4.33 -8.09
N PHE A 161 7.26 -4.84 -8.57
CA PHE A 161 5.92 -4.44 -8.17
C PHE A 161 5.10 -5.67 -7.78
N LEU A 162 4.32 -5.53 -6.70
CA LEU A 162 3.21 -6.43 -6.40
C LEU A 162 1.91 -5.69 -6.67
N LEU A 163 1.15 -6.17 -7.65
CA LEU A 163 -0.16 -5.65 -8.02
C LEU A 163 -1.22 -6.64 -7.56
N ALA A 164 -2.34 -6.18 -7.02
CA ALA A 164 -3.44 -7.04 -6.61
C ALA A 164 -4.79 -6.38 -6.90
N ASP A 165 -5.78 -7.18 -7.25
CA ASP A 165 -7.19 -6.78 -7.28
C ASP A 165 -8.04 -7.77 -6.49
N ARG A 166 -9.38 -7.70 -6.63
CA ARG A 166 -10.32 -8.56 -5.89
C ARG A 166 -10.19 -10.05 -6.25
N THR A 167 -9.55 -10.39 -7.36
CA THR A 167 -9.55 -11.74 -7.93
C THR A 167 -8.18 -12.37 -7.98
N GLU A 168 -7.14 -11.58 -8.20
CA GLU A 168 -5.79 -12.05 -8.47
C GLU A 168 -4.70 -11.08 -8.03
N ALA A 169 -3.46 -11.52 -8.16
CA ALA A 169 -2.28 -10.68 -8.02
C ALA A 169 -1.25 -10.96 -9.11
N TRP A 170 -0.33 -10.02 -9.30
CA TRP A 170 0.77 -10.08 -10.24
C TRP A 170 2.05 -9.60 -9.58
N VAL A 171 3.12 -10.37 -9.74
CA VAL A 171 4.49 -9.89 -9.50
C VAL A 171 5.03 -9.42 -10.85
N LEU A 172 5.52 -8.19 -10.93
CA LEU A 172 6.19 -7.62 -12.11
C LEU A 172 7.60 -7.21 -11.71
N GLU A 173 8.61 -7.81 -12.32
CA GLU A 173 10.02 -7.51 -12.07
C GLU A 173 10.66 -6.91 -13.32
N THR A 174 11.43 -5.83 -13.13
CA THR A 174 12.00 -5.06 -14.23
C THR A 174 13.53 -5.04 -14.22
N ALA A 175 14.12 -4.94 -15.42
CA ALA A 175 15.54 -4.81 -15.66
C ALA A 175 15.74 -3.85 -16.85
N GLY A 176 16.06 -2.58 -16.59
CA GLY A 176 16.06 -1.54 -17.61
C GLY A 176 14.64 -1.37 -18.19
N ARG A 177 14.46 -1.55 -19.50
CA ARG A 177 13.12 -1.59 -20.13
C ARG A 177 12.54 -3.00 -20.25
N LEU A 178 13.33 -4.03 -19.92
CA LEU A 178 12.89 -5.41 -19.96
C LEU A 178 12.13 -5.75 -18.67
N TRP A 179 11.24 -6.73 -18.75
CA TRP A 179 10.44 -7.15 -17.62
C TRP A 179 9.95 -8.59 -17.77
N ALA A 180 9.65 -9.21 -16.64
CA ALA A 180 8.95 -10.49 -16.52
C ALA A 180 7.83 -10.36 -15.49
N ALA A 181 6.75 -11.11 -15.68
CA ALA A 181 5.62 -11.09 -14.79
C ALA A 181 5.08 -12.48 -14.47
N GLN A 182 4.66 -12.68 -13.22
CA GLN A 182 4.05 -13.90 -12.72
C GLN A 182 2.64 -13.60 -12.18
N ARG A 183 1.65 -14.34 -12.66
CA ARG A 183 0.25 -14.27 -12.21
C ARG A 183 0.03 -15.19 -11.02
N ILE A 184 -0.64 -14.69 -9.99
CA ILE A 184 -0.98 -15.40 -8.76
C ILE A 184 -2.50 -15.44 -8.61
N GLN A 185 -3.10 -16.61 -8.86
CA GLN A 185 -4.56 -16.79 -8.83
C GLN A 185 -5.06 -17.45 -7.54
N ALA A 186 -4.16 -18.03 -6.75
CA ALA A 186 -4.46 -18.67 -5.48
C ALA A 186 -3.17 -18.77 -4.64
N GLY A 187 -3.32 -18.87 -3.33
CA GLY A 187 -2.18 -19.01 -2.43
C GLY A 187 -1.68 -17.66 -1.91
N ALA A 188 -0.52 -17.68 -1.27
CA ALA A 188 0.13 -16.48 -0.77
C ALA A 188 1.48 -16.28 -1.47
N ARG A 189 1.84 -15.02 -1.71
CA ARG A 189 3.10 -14.61 -2.33
C ARG A 189 3.63 -13.39 -1.61
N ASN A 190 4.92 -13.34 -1.33
CA ASN A 190 5.60 -12.14 -0.89
C ASN A 190 6.71 -11.78 -1.87
N ILE A 191 7.16 -10.54 -1.83
CA ILE A 191 8.35 -10.06 -2.54
C ILE A 191 9.17 -9.18 -1.60
N SER A 192 10.44 -9.03 -1.94
CA SER A 192 11.42 -8.23 -1.21
C SER A 192 12.40 -7.64 -2.23
N ASN A 193 13.48 -6.98 -1.81
CA ASN A 193 14.44 -6.30 -2.69
C ASN A 193 15.40 -7.23 -3.44
N GLN A 194 14.84 -8.22 -4.13
CA GLN A 194 15.53 -9.13 -5.02
C GLN A 194 14.59 -9.63 -6.09
N LEU A 195 15.15 -10.05 -7.24
CA LEU A 195 14.39 -10.78 -8.24
C LEU A 195 13.99 -12.15 -7.68
N SER A 196 12.78 -12.58 -8.02
CA SER A 196 12.13 -13.75 -7.44
C SER A 196 11.28 -14.53 -8.45
N ILE A 197 11.02 -14.00 -9.64
CA ILE A 197 10.36 -14.74 -10.71
C ILE A 197 11.38 -15.74 -11.28
N GLY A 198 11.15 -17.03 -11.03
CA GLY A 198 11.96 -18.12 -11.56
C GLY A 198 11.56 -18.47 -12.99
N THR A 199 11.15 -19.71 -13.21
CA THR A 199 10.73 -20.25 -14.52
C THR A 199 9.24 -20.12 -14.82
N ASP A 200 8.42 -19.79 -13.81
CA ASP A 200 6.97 -19.64 -13.92
C ASP A 200 6.58 -18.20 -14.35
N LEU A 201 6.80 -17.90 -15.63
CA LEU A 201 6.45 -16.62 -16.23
C LEU A 201 5.07 -16.71 -16.88
N SER A 202 4.19 -15.79 -16.50
CA SER A 202 2.87 -15.62 -17.12
C SER A 202 2.90 -14.61 -18.28
N ALA A 203 3.82 -13.65 -18.25
CA ALA A 203 4.08 -12.71 -19.33
C ALA A 203 5.53 -12.22 -19.27
N GLU A 204 6.07 -11.80 -20.41
CA GLU A 204 7.44 -11.28 -20.52
C GLU A 204 7.58 -10.24 -21.62
N HIS A 205 8.58 -9.39 -21.51
CA HIS A 205 8.96 -8.48 -22.58
C HIS A 205 9.45 -9.28 -23.82
N PRO A 206 9.00 -8.97 -25.05
CA PRO A 206 9.33 -9.77 -26.25
C PRO A 206 10.84 -9.93 -26.54
N LYS A 207 11.64 -8.96 -26.11
CA LYS A 207 13.11 -8.97 -26.26
C LYS A 207 13.86 -9.57 -25.07
N LEU A 208 13.17 -10.00 -24.01
CA LEU A 208 13.80 -10.45 -22.76
C LEU A 208 14.77 -11.62 -22.99
N ARG A 209 14.29 -12.70 -23.60
CA ARG A 209 15.09 -13.91 -23.84
C ARG A 209 16.17 -13.70 -24.92
N PRO A 210 15.88 -13.09 -26.09
CA PRO A 210 16.92 -12.76 -27.06
C PRO A 210 18.05 -11.92 -26.45
N HIS A 211 17.70 -10.95 -25.60
CA HIS A 211 18.68 -10.10 -24.92
C HIS A 211 19.53 -10.90 -23.93
N ALA A 212 18.91 -11.71 -23.08
CA ALA A 212 19.64 -12.58 -22.14
C ALA A 212 20.62 -13.53 -22.85
N ARG A 213 20.25 -14.06 -24.02
CA ARG A 213 21.13 -14.87 -24.87
C ARG A 213 22.28 -14.07 -25.44
N ALA A 214 22.00 -12.89 -25.99
CA ALA A 214 23.02 -12.02 -26.57
C ALA A 214 24.06 -11.58 -25.53
N GLN A 215 23.66 -11.38 -24.27
CA GLN A 215 24.55 -11.05 -23.16
C GLN A 215 25.24 -12.27 -22.52
N GLY A 216 24.94 -13.49 -22.98
CA GLY A 216 25.48 -14.72 -22.39
C GLY A 216 24.94 -15.03 -20.98
N TRP A 217 23.82 -14.44 -20.58
CA TRP A 217 23.18 -14.68 -19.27
C TRP A 217 22.27 -15.90 -19.27
N TRP A 218 21.86 -16.35 -20.45
CA TRP A 218 21.19 -17.61 -20.67
C TRP A 218 21.71 -18.23 -21.98
N ASP A 219 22.13 -19.50 -21.93
CA ASP A 219 22.67 -20.22 -23.10
C ASP A 219 21.59 -20.63 -24.11
N GLY A 220 20.32 -20.43 -23.76
CA GLY A 220 19.18 -20.82 -24.56
C GLY A 220 18.75 -22.27 -24.41
N GLN A 221 19.42 -23.03 -23.54
CA GLN A 221 19.07 -24.41 -23.19
C GLN A 221 18.30 -24.44 -21.88
N GLY A 222 17.45 -25.45 -21.72
CA GLY A 222 16.61 -25.61 -20.53
C GLY A 222 15.51 -24.55 -20.39
N ALA A 223 14.90 -24.51 -19.20
CA ALA A 223 13.89 -23.51 -18.86
C ALA A 223 14.56 -22.15 -18.60
N PHE A 224 13.96 -21.08 -19.10
CA PHE A 224 14.41 -19.73 -18.82
C PHE A 224 13.97 -19.31 -17.40
N ASP A 225 14.93 -19.02 -16.53
CA ASP A 225 14.71 -18.52 -15.17
C ASP A 225 15.11 -17.03 -15.11
N PHE A 226 14.14 -16.14 -14.90
CA PHE A 226 14.38 -14.70 -14.98
C PHE A 226 15.27 -14.20 -13.84
N ALA A 227 14.98 -14.60 -12.60
CA ALA A 227 15.77 -14.24 -11.43
C ALA A 227 17.21 -14.73 -11.56
N GLN A 228 17.44 -15.97 -12.03
CA GLN A 228 18.78 -16.50 -12.25
C GLN A 228 19.53 -15.74 -13.37
N ALA A 229 18.86 -15.45 -14.49
CA ALA A 229 19.47 -14.79 -15.62
C ALA A 229 19.85 -13.32 -15.30
N PHE A 230 18.97 -12.57 -14.63
CA PHE A 230 19.11 -11.12 -14.46
C PHE A 230 19.64 -10.67 -13.09
N SER A 231 19.70 -11.53 -12.06
CA SER A 231 20.28 -11.17 -10.76
C SER A 231 21.79 -10.95 -10.85
N LEU A 232 22.32 -10.01 -10.05
CA LEU A 232 23.75 -9.80 -9.92
C LEU A 232 24.46 -11.04 -9.37
N THR A 233 25.63 -11.36 -9.95
CA THR A 233 26.47 -12.49 -9.52
C THR A 233 27.05 -12.28 -8.11
N GLN A 234 27.45 -11.04 -7.80
CA GLN A 234 27.85 -10.62 -6.46
C GLN A 234 26.82 -9.65 -5.94
N GLN A 235 26.01 -10.12 -5.00
CA GLN A 235 24.96 -9.30 -4.42
C GLN A 235 25.55 -8.43 -3.29
N PRO A 236 25.27 -7.12 -3.26
CA PRO A 236 25.65 -6.29 -2.13
C PRO A 236 24.97 -6.79 -0.85
N VAL A 237 25.60 -6.57 0.32
CA VAL A 237 25.14 -7.05 1.64
C VAL A 237 23.64 -6.76 1.90
N ARG A 238 23.14 -5.61 1.44
CA ARG A 238 21.71 -5.24 1.52
C ARG A 238 20.75 -6.26 0.89
N MET A 239 21.16 -6.93 -0.20
CA MET A 239 20.34 -7.93 -0.89
C MET A 239 20.35 -9.28 -0.17
N GLU A 240 21.42 -9.63 0.56
CA GLU A 240 21.44 -10.84 1.40
C GLU A 240 20.44 -10.73 2.56
N ALA A 241 20.32 -9.55 3.18
CA ALA A 241 19.27 -9.31 4.17
C ALA A 241 17.86 -9.37 3.56
N ALA A 242 17.70 -8.99 2.29
CA ALA A 242 16.45 -9.16 1.56
C ALA A 242 16.09 -10.63 1.32
N LYS A 243 17.07 -11.51 1.05
CA LYS A 243 16.85 -12.97 0.99
C LYS A 243 16.31 -13.50 2.31
N ALA A 244 16.92 -13.12 3.44
CA ALA A 244 16.49 -13.58 4.76
C ALA A 244 15.05 -13.16 5.06
N ARG A 245 14.70 -11.87 4.83
CA ARG A 245 13.33 -11.35 5.00
C ARG A 245 12.34 -12.01 4.05
N PHE A 246 12.73 -12.20 2.79
CA PHE A 246 11.91 -12.92 1.82
C PHE A 246 11.56 -14.34 2.31
N GLN A 247 12.53 -15.09 2.80
CA GLN A 247 12.29 -16.44 3.33
C GLN A 247 11.47 -16.42 4.63
N ALA A 248 11.77 -15.50 5.56
CA ALA A 248 11.01 -15.36 6.79
C ALA A 248 9.55 -15.01 6.51
N GLY A 249 9.30 -14.05 5.62
CA GLY A 249 7.98 -13.65 5.16
C GLY A 249 7.21 -14.82 4.51
N ARG A 250 7.88 -15.60 3.66
CA ARG A 250 7.30 -16.80 3.06
C ARG A 250 6.90 -17.83 4.13
N LEU A 251 7.75 -18.07 5.12
CA LEU A 251 7.47 -19.00 6.22
C LEU A 251 6.29 -18.52 7.07
N LEU A 252 6.23 -17.23 7.40
CA LEU A 252 5.12 -16.64 8.15
C LEU A 252 3.78 -16.77 7.40
N LEU A 253 3.77 -16.54 6.09
CA LEU A 253 2.58 -16.77 5.26
C LEU A 253 2.18 -18.25 5.24
N GLN A 254 3.13 -19.16 5.05
CA GLN A 254 2.88 -20.61 5.02
C GLN A 254 2.29 -21.13 6.33
N GLN A 255 2.77 -20.63 7.48
CA GLN A 255 2.24 -20.99 8.81
C GLN A 255 0.78 -20.55 9.01
N LYS A 256 0.29 -19.60 8.22
CA LYS A 256 -1.06 -19.03 8.33
C LYS A 256 -1.93 -19.35 7.11
N GLN A 257 -1.48 -20.23 6.22
CA GLN A 257 -2.20 -20.62 5.00
C GLN A 257 -3.64 -21.04 5.32
N GLY A 258 -4.62 -20.44 4.64
CA GLY A 258 -6.05 -20.67 4.86
C GLY A 258 -6.66 -19.89 6.03
N ALA A 259 -5.83 -19.23 6.83
CA ALA A 259 -6.23 -18.44 8.00
C ALA A 259 -5.70 -16.99 7.94
N ILE A 260 -5.25 -16.53 6.76
CA ILE A 260 -4.70 -15.18 6.62
C ILE A 260 -5.83 -14.15 6.69
N THR A 261 -5.75 -13.24 7.66
CA THR A 261 -6.62 -12.07 7.83
C THR A 261 -5.83 -10.77 7.66
N ALA A 262 -6.52 -9.62 7.70
CA ALA A 262 -5.85 -8.32 7.71
C ALA A 262 -4.96 -8.16 8.95
N GLU A 263 -5.41 -8.65 10.11
CA GLU A 263 -4.67 -8.62 11.38
C GLU A 263 -3.41 -9.51 11.32
N VAL A 264 -3.49 -10.67 10.67
CA VAL A 264 -2.32 -11.52 10.42
C VAL A 264 -1.29 -10.76 9.58
N MET A 265 -1.72 -10.10 8.49
CA MET A 265 -0.83 -9.29 7.68
C MET A 265 -0.24 -8.10 8.46
N MET A 266 -1.04 -7.40 9.27
CA MET A 266 -0.53 -6.35 10.17
C MET A 266 0.50 -6.89 11.17
N GLY A 267 0.31 -8.12 11.67
CA GLY A 267 1.27 -8.80 12.53
C GLY A 267 2.59 -9.09 11.82
N ILE A 268 2.54 -9.59 10.58
CA ILE A 268 3.74 -9.83 9.74
C ILE A 268 4.49 -8.51 9.50
N LEU A 269 3.78 -7.44 9.12
CA LEU A 269 4.38 -6.12 8.89
C LEU A 269 5.00 -5.50 10.15
N ARG A 270 4.62 -5.96 11.34
CA ARG A 270 5.17 -5.53 12.64
C ARG A 270 6.34 -6.38 13.12
N ASP A 271 6.68 -7.44 12.42
CA ASP A 271 7.66 -8.41 12.89
C ASP A 271 9.09 -7.86 12.76
N LYS A 272 9.64 -7.37 13.88
CA LYS A 272 11.02 -6.87 13.95
C LYS A 272 12.06 -8.00 13.94
N ALA A 273 11.69 -9.20 14.39
CA ALA A 273 12.61 -10.33 14.54
C ALA A 273 13.10 -10.87 13.19
N SER A 274 12.21 -10.96 12.20
CA SER A 274 12.54 -11.29 10.81
C SER A 274 13.25 -10.16 10.06
N GLY A 275 13.17 -8.93 10.58
CA GLY A 275 13.62 -7.72 9.90
C GLY A 275 12.59 -7.09 8.96
N ILE A 276 11.39 -7.67 8.81
CA ILE A 276 10.30 -7.12 7.98
C ILE A 276 9.87 -5.73 8.46
N CYS A 277 9.77 -5.54 9.78
CA CYS A 277 9.62 -4.21 10.37
C CYS A 277 11.01 -3.62 10.62
N MET A 278 11.52 -2.85 9.67
CA MET A 278 12.88 -2.30 9.69
C MET A 278 13.04 -1.17 10.71
N ASP A 279 14.11 -1.21 11.48
CA ASP A 279 14.57 -0.10 12.33
C ASP A 279 16.09 -0.15 12.54
N SER A 280 16.86 -0.21 11.45
CA SER A 280 18.33 -0.34 11.49
C SER A 280 18.99 0.41 10.32
N GLY A 281 20.30 0.69 10.42
CA GLY A 281 21.08 1.18 9.27
C GLY A 281 20.75 2.56 8.73
N GLY A 282 20.19 3.44 9.55
CA GLY A 282 19.71 4.74 9.08
C GLY A 282 18.39 4.65 8.29
N PHE A 283 17.82 3.45 8.16
CA PHE A 283 16.50 3.19 7.59
C PHE A 283 15.51 2.83 8.69
N ARG A 284 14.23 2.95 8.35
CA ARG A 284 13.09 2.55 9.16
C ARG A 284 11.90 2.27 8.25
N THR A 285 10.99 1.41 8.67
CA THR A 285 9.65 1.35 8.07
C THR A 285 8.93 2.67 8.33
N THR A 286 8.87 3.55 7.33
CA THR A 286 8.31 4.90 7.47
C THR A 286 6.81 4.93 7.28
N ALA A 287 6.24 3.93 6.61
CA ALA A 287 4.80 3.72 6.51
C ALA A 287 4.47 2.25 6.20
N SER A 288 3.24 1.86 6.54
CA SER A 288 2.71 0.53 6.26
C SER A 288 1.26 0.59 5.78
N MET A 289 0.88 -0.36 4.93
CA MET A 289 -0.47 -0.49 4.40
C MET A 289 -0.93 -1.94 4.40
N VAL A 290 -2.20 -2.17 4.73
CA VAL A 290 -2.90 -3.46 4.52
C VAL A 290 -4.22 -3.17 3.84
N SER A 291 -4.55 -3.88 2.76
CA SER A 291 -5.82 -3.75 2.06
C SER A 291 -6.58 -5.06 2.04
N LEU A 292 -7.87 -4.97 2.34
CA LEU A 292 -8.82 -6.07 2.25
C LEU A 292 -9.71 -5.85 1.02
N LEU A 293 -9.67 -6.79 0.08
CA LEU A 293 -10.35 -6.71 -1.21
C LEU A 293 -11.35 -7.89 -1.34
N PRO A 294 -12.59 -7.74 -0.85
CA PRO A 294 -13.60 -8.79 -0.97
C PRO A 294 -13.84 -9.19 -2.43
N ARG A 295 -14.02 -10.50 -2.71
CA ARG A 295 -14.40 -10.97 -4.06
C ARG A 295 -15.78 -10.46 -4.48
N ASP A 296 -16.67 -10.29 -3.50
CA ASP A 296 -17.98 -9.70 -3.70
C ASP A 296 -17.85 -8.19 -3.97
N PRO A 297 -18.17 -7.72 -5.19
CA PRO A 297 -18.03 -6.31 -5.55
C PRO A 297 -19.03 -5.41 -4.81
N THR A 298 -20.07 -5.96 -4.19
CA THR A 298 -21.02 -5.19 -3.37
C THR A 298 -20.42 -4.81 -2.01
N GLN A 299 -19.36 -5.51 -1.59
CA GLN A 299 -18.62 -5.19 -0.38
C GLN A 299 -17.50 -4.20 -0.68
N PRO A 300 -17.36 -3.13 0.12
CA PRO A 300 -16.31 -2.14 -0.08
C PRO A 300 -14.93 -2.74 0.18
N CYS A 301 -13.93 -2.30 -0.59
CA CYS A 301 -12.54 -2.49 -0.21
C CYS A 301 -12.21 -1.60 1.00
N VAL A 302 -11.39 -2.12 1.92
CA VAL A 302 -10.92 -1.37 3.09
C VAL A 302 -9.41 -1.29 3.07
N HIS A 303 -8.88 -0.08 3.14
CA HIS A 303 -7.45 0.19 3.04
C HIS A 303 -6.96 0.77 4.37
N PHE A 304 -6.13 0.04 5.08
CA PHE A 304 -5.57 0.44 6.35
C PHE A 304 -4.17 1.04 6.15
N LEU A 305 -3.95 2.29 6.56
CA LEU A 305 -2.67 2.97 6.42
C LEU A 305 -2.16 3.50 7.76
N THR A 306 -0.85 3.50 8.00
CA THR A 306 -0.28 4.06 9.23
C THR A 306 -0.12 5.58 9.16
N ALA A 307 0.33 6.15 8.04
CA ALA A 307 0.74 7.56 7.94
C ALA A 307 1.77 8.01 9.01
N THR A 308 2.43 7.05 9.66
CA THR A 308 3.41 7.24 10.73
C THR A 308 4.41 6.08 10.69
N PRO A 309 5.67 6.32 11.07
CA PRO A 309 6.73 5.31 11.04
C PRO A 309 6.56 4.22 12.10
N ASP A 310 7.33 3.14 11.99
CA ASP A 310 7.35 1.99 12.89
C ASP A 310 5.95 1.38 13.12
N PRO A 311 5.47 0.46 12.24
CA PRO A 311 4.16 -0.16 12.38
C PRO A 311 3.96 -0.88 13.72
N ALA A 312 5.03 -1.30 14.40
CA ALA A 312 4.95 -1.92 15.73
C ALA A 312 4.52 -0.92 16.82
N ARG A 313 4.71 0.39 16.58
CA ARG A 313 4.31 1.49 17.47
C ARG A 313 3.29 2.44 16.83
N SER A 314 2.76 2.05 15.67
CA SER A 314 1.79 2.81 14.89
C SER A 314 0.44 2.11 14.79
N VAL A 315 -0.60 2.93 14.59
CA VAL A 315 -1.97 2.48 14.39
C VAL A 315 -2.29 2.48 12.90
N PHE A 316 -2.92 1.41 12.44
CA PHE A 316 -3.50 1.27 11.10
C PHE A 316 -4.88 1.94 11.08
N LYS A 317 -5.04 3.02 10.30
CA LYS A 317 -6.29 3.77 10.17
C LYS A 317 -7.03 3.34 8.89
N PRO A 318 -8.32 3.01 8.96
CA PRO A 318 -9.08 2.57 7.79
C PRO A 318 -9.46 3.73 6.88
N PHE A 319 -9.37 3.48 5.57
CA PHE A 319 -9.89 4.31 4.49
C PHE A 319 -10.78 3.46 3.59
N ILE A 320 -11.92 4.02 3.18
CA ILE A 320 -12.87 3.38 2.26
C ILE A 320 -13.27 4.41 1.20
N PHE A 321 -13.21 4.02 -0.07
CA PHE A 321 -13.76 4.83 -1.15
C PHE A 321 -15.28 4.91 -1.03
N GLY A 322 -15.84 6.11 -1.01
CA GLY A 322 -17.27 6.33 -0.88
C GLY A 322 -17.65 7.80 -0.86
N VAL A 323 -18.96 8.06 -0.77
CA VAL A 323 -19.49 9.43 -0.68
C VAL A 323 -18.94 10.10 0.57
N GLY A 324 -18.31 11.27 0.39
CA GLY A 324 -17.68 12.02 1.48
C GLY A 324 -16.25 11.58 1.83
N ALA A 325 -15.63 10.68 1.05
CA ALA A 325 -14.19 10.46 1.14
C ALA A 325 -13.47 11.79 0.90
N ALA A 326 -12.64 12.18 1.87
CA ALA A 326 -11.96 13.47 1.87
C ALA A 326 -10.53 13.29 2.36
N GLN A 327 -9.66 14.18 1.89
CA GLN A 327 -8.28 14.26 2.34
C GLN A 327 -8.23 14.63 3.83
N ALA A 328 -7.48 13.87 4.62
CA ALA A 328 -7.19 14.21 6.01
C ALA A 328 -6.03 15.23 6.07
N PRO A 329 -6.22 16.45 6.61
CA PRO A 329 -5.17 17.47 6.60
C PRO A 329 -3.95 17.13 7.49
N LEU A 330 -4.16 16.36 8.55
CA LEU A 330 -3.12 16.02 9.54
C LEU A 330 -2.00 15.12 8.99
N VAL A 331 -2.23 14.51 7.82
CA VAL A 331 -1.32 13.59 7.15
C VAL A 331 -0.76 14.15 5.84
N LEU A 332 -0.89 15.46 5.62
CA LEU A 332 -0.29 16.17 4.50
C LEU A 332 0.93 16.98 4.94
N SER A 333 2.00 16.85 4.18
CA SER A 333 3.22 17.62 4.38
C SER A 333 3.09 19.05 3.83
N PRO A 334 3.88 20.02 4.35
CA PRO A 334 3.96 21.36 3.76
C PRO A 334 4.44 21.31 2.30
N THR A 335 3.93 22.23 1.47
CA THR A 335 4.34 22.38 0.07
C THR A 335 5.31 23.54 -0.11
N PHE A 336 6.37 23.34 -0.89
CA PHE A 336 7.42 24.36 -1.11
C PHE A 336 7.41 24.96 -2.53
N GLY A 337 6.53 24.47 -3.41
CA GLY A 337 6.38 24.98 -4.78
C GLY A 337 7.70 24.95 -5.56
N ALA A 338 8.03 26.05 -6.25
CA ALA A 338 9.28 26.16 -7.01
C ALA A 338 10.56 26.14 -6.15
N GLN A 339 10.44 26.36 -4.84
CA GLN A 339 11.57 26.31 -3.90
C GLN A 339 11.80 24.90 -3.35
N ASP A 340 10.98 23.92 -3.73
CA ASP A 340 11.16 22.54 -3.29
C ASP A 340 12.53 22.02 -3.78
N PRO A 341 13.34 21.37 -2.92
CA PRO A 341 14.62 20.78 -3.33
C PRO A 341 14.50 19.78 -4.48
N VAL A 342 13.33 19.15 -4.66
CA VAL A 342 13.08 18.31 -5.83
C VAL A 342 12.98 19.14 -7.10
N GLN A 343 12.53 20.40 -7.07
CA GLN A 343 12.34 21.24 -8.26
C GLN A 343 13.57 22.09 -8.63
N THR A 344 14.53 22.24 -7.73
CA THR A 344 15.72 23.09 -7.93
C THR A 344 16.86 22.27 -8.53
N LEU A 345 17.56 22.78 -9.55
CA LEU A 345 18.74 22.12 -10.14
C LEU A 345 20.05 22.81 -9.69
N PRO A 346 21.10 22.06 -9.33
CA PRO A 346 21.11 20.60 -9.10
C PRO A 346 20.19 20.21 -7.92
N ARG A 347 19.57 19.01 -7.99
CA ARG A 347 18.55 18.58 -7.01
C ARG A 347 19.15 18.35 -5.63
N PHE A 348 18.30 18.53 -4.62
CA PHE A 348 18.55 18.12 -3.23
C PHE A 348 19.77 18.78 -2.55
N GLN A 349 20.22 19.95 -3.02
CA GLN A 349 21.31 20.70 -2.36
C GLN A 349 20.88 21.36 -1.06
N THR A 350 19.58 21.54 -0.87
CA THR A 350 18.96 22.07 0.34
C THR A 350 18.00 21.03 0.91
N ARG A 351 17.64 21.19 2.19
CA ARG A 351 16.66 20.35 2.87
C ARG A 351 15.54 21.23 3.42
N VAL A 352 14.33 20.66 3.46
CA VAL A 352 13.14 21.30 4.00
C VAL A 352 12.49 20.40 5.04
N ASP A 353 11.76 20.98 6.00
CA ASP A 353 11.04 20.20 7.00
C ASP A 353 9.68 19.75 6.47
N ARG A 354 9.57 18.48 6.11
CA ARG A 354 8.36 17.89 5.53
C ARG A 354 7.42 17.28 6.56
N ARG A 355 7.69 17.42 7.86
CA ARG A 355 6.88 16.74 8.89
C ARG A 355 5.46 17.30 8.96
N HIS A 356 4.49 16.44 8.71
CA HIS A 356 3.07 16.76 8.88
C HIS A 356 2.63 16.64 10.35
N THR A 357 1.47 17.18 10.70
CA THR A 357 1.00 17.28 12.10
C THR A 357 0.96 15.92 12.81
N LEU A 358 0.44 14.88 12.16
CA LEU A 358 0.38 13.54 12.75
C LEU A 358 1.78 12.95 12.98
N TYR A 359 2.74 13.17 12.07
CA TYR A 359 4.12 12.72 12.24
C TYR A 359 4.75 13.37 13.47
N CYS A 360 4.63 14.68 13.63
CA CYS A 360 5.14 15.40 14.80
C CYS A 360 4.53 14.88 16.11
N ARG A 361 3.21 14.69 16.14
CA ARG A 361 2.51 14.14 17.33
C ARG A 361 2.97 12.72 17.65
N HIS A 362 3.17 11.89 16.61
CA HIS A 362 3.68 10.55 16.77
C HIS A 362 5.10 10.56 17.36
N GLN A 363 6.00 11.40 16.86
CA GLN A 363 7.35 11.54 17.42
C GLN A 363 7.33 11.93 18.91
N VAL A 364 6.47 12.88 19.30
CA VAL A 364 6.30 13.26 20.71
C VAL A 364 5.82 12.06 21.55
N ALA A 365 4.79 11.34 21.08
CA ALA A 365 4.28 10.16 21.78
C ALA A 365 5.35 9.07 21.94
N LEU A 366 6.16 8.82 20.91
CA LEU A 366 7.26 7.85 20.99
C LEU A 366 8.31 8.26 22.04
N GLY A 367 8.67 9.55 22.08
CA GLY A 367 9.64 10.08 23.04
C GLY A 367 9.14 9.95 24.48
N LEU A 368 7.85 10.17 24.73
CA LEU A 368 7.24 9.96 26.04
C LEU A 368 7.31 8.49 26.47
N MET A 369 6.90 7.57 25.59
CA MET A 369 6.96 6.13 25.85
C MET A 369 8.38 5.62 26.14
N GLU A 370 9.39 6.17 25.46
CA GLU A 370 10.79 5.81 25.69
C GLU A 370 11.31 6.39 27.01
N SER A 371 10.93 7.62 27.35
CA SER A 371 11.32 8.24 28.62
C SER A 371 10.72 7.54 29.85
N GLU A 372 9.49 7.05 29.74
CA GLU A 372 8.84 6.27 30.80
C GLU A 372 9.50 4.90 31.01
N GLN A 373 10.02 4.28 29.94
CA GLN A 373 10.78 3.02 30.03
C GLN A 373 12.15 3.18 30.71
N VAL A 374 12.70 4.40 30.77
CA VAL A 374 14.02 4.71 31.35
C VAL A 374 13.94 5.06 32.86
N THR A 375 12.79 4.87 33.51
CA THR A 375 12.70 5.08 34.98
C THR A 375 12.54 3.79 35.80
N PRO A 376 13.62 3.05 36.10
CA PRO A 376 13.66 2.15 37.26
C PRO A 376 13.92 2.94 38.55
N ARG A 377 12.89 3.06 39.39
CA ARG A 377 12.91 3.31 40.85
C ARG A 377 13.70 4.53 41.35
N GLU A 378 12.96 5.58 41.73
CA GLU A 378 13.33 6.39 42.91
C GLU A 378 12.18 7.23 43.47
N TRP A 379 11.01 6.64 43.73
CA TRP A 379 10.07 7.22 44.70
C TRP A 379 9.44 6.10 45.52
N GLY A 380 9.87 5.99 46.78
CA GLY A 380 9.25 5.15 47.78
C GLY A 380 7.82 5.61 48.03
N LEU A 381 6.86 4.99 47.36
CA LEU A 381 5.45 5.07 47.68
C LEU A 381 4.94 3.66 48.04
N PRO A 382 4.09 3.55 49.07
CA PRO A 382 3.66 2.26 49.59
C PRO A 382 2.84 1.50 48.54
N SER A 383 3.00 0.18 48.54
CA SER A 383 2.30 -0.76 47.67
C SER A 383 0.78 -0.47 47.60
N PRO A 384 0.14 -0.58 46.42
CA PRO A 384 -1.28 -0.32 46.30
C PRO A 384 -2.08 -1.34 47.11
N THR A 385 -2.90 -0.83 48.02
CA THR A 385 -3.88 -1.61 48.78
C THR A 385 -4.84 -2.28 47.78
N PRO A 386 -5.11 -3.59 47.91
CA PRO A 386 -6.02 -4.25 46.98
C PRO A 386 -7.45 -3.73 47.18
N ILE A 387 -8.07 -3.30 46.08
CA ILE A 387 -9.50 -2.96 46.04
C ILE A 387 -10.29 -4.26 46.25
N ARG A 388 -11.03 -4.34 47.36
CA ARG A 388 -11.99 -5.44 47.59
C ARG A 388 -13.24 -5.17 46.77
N PHE A 389 -13.52 -6.03 45.80
CA PHE A 389 -14.86 -6.17 45.26
C PHE A 389 -15.70 -6.99 46.25
N TRP A 390 -16.88 -6.48 46.58
CA TRP A 390 -17.87 -7.18 47.40
C TRP A 390 -18.68 -8.06 46.45
N GLU A 391 -18.27 -9.31 46.30
CA GLU A 391 -19.12 -10.36 45.76
C GLU A 391 -19.63 -11.22 46.91
N GLY A 392 -20.94 -11.48 46.90
CA GLY A 392 -21.64 -12.21 47.94
C GLY A 392 -21.03 -13.58 48.25
N GLU A 393 -21.16 -13.95 49.52
CA GLU A 393 -20.99 -15.28 50.14
C GLU A 393 -20.46 -16.41 49.24
N GLN A 394 -19.16 -16.71 49.34
CA GLN A 394 -18.65 -18.01 49.80
C GLN A 394 -17.12 -18.05 49.72
N THR A 395 -16.49 -18.38 50.84
CA THR A 395 -15.04 -18.59 51.00
C THR A 395 -14.64 -20.00 50.57
N ARG A 396 -13.71 -20.11 49.61
CA ARG A 396 -12.75 -21.25 49.53
C ARG A 396 -11.39 -20.77 49.06
N GLU A 397 -10.38 -20.94 49.92
CA GLU A 397 -8.95 -20.83 49.58
C GLU A 397 -8.46 -22.09 48.86
N LEU A 398 -7.55 -21.90 47.90
CA LEU A 398 -6.48 -22.77 47.37
C LEU A 398 -6.00 -22.06 46.08
N GLY A 399 -4.74 -21.83 45.73
CA GLY A 399 -3.41 -22.22 46.16
C GLY A 399 -2.45 -21.65 45.08
N ARG A 400 -1.22 -21.30 45.46
CA ARG A 400 -0.27 -20.50 44.68
C ARG A 400 0.12 -21.11 43.32
N GLY A 401 0.21 -20.27 42.28
CA GLY A 401 1.04 -20.54 41.10
C GLY A 401 0.70 -19.72 39.85
N ALA A 402 1.42 -18.60 39.62
CA ALA A 402 1.88 -18.10 38.31
C ALA A 402 2.50 -16.69 38.42
N SER A 403 3.62 -16.50 37.74
CA SER A 403 4.43 -15.27 37.62
C SER A 403 3.82 -14.24 36.63
N PRO A 404 4.35 -12.99 36.57
CA PRO A 404 3.57 -11.78 36.26
C PRO A 404 3.67 -11.36 34.79
N LEU A 405 2.63 -10.71 34.26
CA LEU A 405 2.71 -9.71 33.17
C LEU A 405 1.30 -9.19 32.84
N ARG A 406 0.93 -8.03 33.39
CA ARG A 406 -0.09 -7.13 32.84
C ARG A 406 0.36 -5.70 33.06
N VAL A 407 0.99 -5.11 32.05
CA VAL A 407 1.03 -3.65 31.90
C VAL A 407 -0.24 -3.30 31.15
N SER A 408 -1.25 -2.76 31.84
CA SER A 408 -2.44 -2.24 31.18
C SER A 408 -2.09 -0.90 30.55
N CYS A 409 -2.28 -0.80 29.24
CA CYS A 409 -2.11 0.42 28.48
C CYS A 409 -3.30 1.36 28.73
N SER A 410 -3.30 2.08 29.86
CA SER A 410 -4.35 3.06 30.19
C SER A 410 -4.04 4.48 29.68
N CYS A 411 -2.79 4.81 29.34
CA CYS A 411 -2.44 6.17 28.89
C CYS A 411 -2.78 6.48 27.41
N LEU A 412 -3.18 5.48 26.61
CA LEU A 412 -3.63 5.72 25.21
C LEU A 412 -5.14 5.97 25.09
N CYS A 413 -5.95 5.62 26.09
CA CYS A 413 -7.38 5.87 26.06
C CYS A 413 -7.75 7.33 26.38
N GLU A 414 -6.99 8.03 27.23
CA GLU A 414 -7.36 9.39 27.66
C GLU A 414 -6.97 10.49 26.65
N MET A 415 -6.02 10.25 25.75
CA MET A 415 -5.77 11.17 24.63
C MET A 415 -6.73 10.98 23.43
N ALA A 416 -7.57 9.96 23.47
CA ALA A 416 -8.64 9.70 22.50
C ALA A 416 -10.02 10.25 22.95
N ALA A 417 -10.08 11.02 24.04
CA ALA A 417 -11.31 11.61 24.57
C ALA A 417 -11.75 12.93 23.87
N THR A 418 -11.38 13.09 22.59
CA THR A 418 -12.11 13.97 21.67
C THR A 418 -12.69 13.09 20.57
N PRO A 419 -14.00 13.21 20.23
CA PRO A 419 -14.60 12.38 19.20
C PRO A 419 -14.09 12.86 17.83
N LEU A 420 -12.88 12.44 17.49
CA LEU A 420 -12.41 12.46 16.11
C LEU A 420 -12.98 11.21 15.45
N PRO A 421 -13.73 11.33 14.34
CA PRO A 421 -14.16 10.15 13.61
C PRO A 421 -12.91 9.45 13.07
N LEU A 422 -12.50 8.36 13.72
CA LEU A 422 -11.39 7.50 13.33
C LEU A 422 -11.69 6.65 12.07
N ILE A 423 -12.79 6.94 11.40
CA ILE A 423 -13.13 6.42 10.07
C ILE A 423 -12.83 7.54 9.07
N TRP A 424 -11.80 7.35 8.25
CA TRP A 424 -11.53 8.21 7.09
C TRP A 424 -12.40 7.73 5.92
N GLY A 425 -13.70 7.96 6.00
CA GLY A 425 -14.69 7.49 5.02
C GLY A 425 -16.11 7.70 5.52
N GLY A 426 -17.05 7.98 4.61
CA GLY A 426 -18.40 8.44 4.91
C GLY A 426 -19.21 7.59 5.89
N SER A 427 -20.27 8.20 6.42
CA SER A 427 -21.25 7.61 7.34
C SER A 427 -21.77 6.24 6.84
N LEU A 428 -21.41 5.16 7.53
CA LEU A 428 -22.09 3.87 7.38
C LEU A 428 -23.33 3.83 8.27
N SER A 429 -24.45 3.33 7.72
CA SER A 429 -25.67 3.07 8.50
C SER A 429 -25.38 2.07 9.64
N PRO A 430 -25.95 2.25 10.85
CA PRO A 430 -25.64 1.44 12.04
C PRO A 430 -25.85 -0.08 11.90
N GLY A 431 -26.55 -0.54 10.85
CA GLY A 431 -26.89 -1.95 10.65
C GLY A 431 -25.77 -2.85 10.11
N LEU A 432 -24.64 -2.30 9.62
CA LEU A 432 -23.55 -3.13 9.06
C LEU A 432 -22.44 -3.51 10.05
N ILE A 433 -22.43 -2.93 11.26
CA ILE A 433 -21.40 -3.17 12.29
C ILE A 433 -21.75 -4.39 13.18
N ALA A 434 -22.98 -4.92 13.10
CA ALA A 434 -23.50 -5.89 14.05
C ALA A 434 -23.32 -7.38 13.69
N THR A 435 -22.54 -7.73 12.66
CA THR A 435 -22.27 -9.15 12.32
C THR A 435 -20.78 -9.42 12.15
N PHE A 436 -20.01 -9.19 13.22
CA PHE A 436 -18.73 -9.86 13.44
C PHE A 436 -18.81 -10.56 14.80
N PRO A 437 -18.75 -11.90 14.87
CA PRO A 437 -18.74 -12.59 16.14
C PRO A 437 -17.44 -12.25 16.89
N TRP A 438 -17.59 -11.48 17.98
CA TRP A 438 -16.61 -11.35 19.04
C TRP A 438 -16.51 -12.72 19.74
N ALA A 439 -15.69 -13.62 19.21
CA ALA A 439 -15.47 -14.93 19.81
C ALA A 439 -14.31 -14.83 20.81
N GLY A 440 -14.65 -14.68 22.09
CA GLY A 440 -13.75 -14.92 23.20
C GLY A 440 -13.32 -16.40 23.21
N SER A 441 -12.02 -16.62 23.20
CA SER A 441 -11.39 -17.93 23.33
C SER A 441 -11.47 -18.44 24.76
N GLY A 442 -12.20 -19.53 24.99
CA GLY A 442 -12.08 -20.42 26.16
C GLY A 442 -11.80 -21.85 25.70
N PRO A 443 -11.05 -22.67 26.46
CA PRO A 443 -10.52 -23.94 25.97
C PRO A 443 -11.59 -25.02 25.91
N ALA A 444 -11.64 -25.74 24.78
CA ALA A 444 -12.45 -26.94 24.62
C ALA A 444 -11.78 -28.12 25.33
N ALA A 445 -12.48 -28.69 26.33
CA ALA A 445 -12.15 -29.98 26.91
C ALA A 445 -12.62 -31.11 26.01
N GLN A 446 -11.78 -32.13 25.88
CA GLN A 446 -12.04 -33.39 25.20
C GLN A 446 -13.16 -34.19 25.89
N ALA A 447 -13.99 -34.87 25.10
CA ALA A 447 -14.64 -36.11 25.50
C ALA A 447 -14.83 -37.02 24.27
N GLU A 448 -14.27 -38.23 24.37
CA GLU A 448 -14.35 -39.30 23.39
C GLU A 448 -15.72 -40.01 23.39
N ALA A 449 -15.99 -40.63 22.23
CA ALA A 449 -16.65 -41.92 21.99
C ALA A 449 -18.09 -42.17 22.48
N ALA A 450 -18.98 -42.47 21.53
CA ALA A 450 -19.36 -43.85 21.17
C ALA A 450 -20.61 -43.88 20.27
N GLY A 451 -20.68 -44.89 19.38
CA GLY A 451 -21.96 -45.53 19.06
C GLY A 451 -22.50 -45.36 17.63
N SER A 452 -22.04 -46.24 16.74
CA SER A 452 -22.85 -47.14 15.87
C SER A 452 -24.11 -46.63 15.16
N GLY A 453 -24.21 -46.91 13.84
CA GLY A 453 -25.51 -47.11 13.20
C GLY A 453 -25.49 -47.05 11.67
N ALA A 454 -25.58 -48.21 11.04
CA ALA A 454 -25.60 -48.43 9.59
C ALA A 454 -26.79 -47.79 8.84
N GLY A 455 -26.63 -47.58 7.52
CA GLY A 455 -27.75 -47.48 6.57
C GLY A 455 -27.50 -46.64 5.32
N ARG A 456 -27.05 -47.27 4.22
CA ARG A 456 -27.21 -46.80 2.82
C ARG A 456 -28.56 -47.35 2.26
N PRO A 457 -28.98 -47.07 1.01
CA PRO A 457 -29.19 -45.79 0.31
C PRO A 457 -30.54 -45.75 -0.47
N GLY A 458 -30.88 -44.62 -1.10
CA GLY A 458 -31.93 -44.50 -2.14
C GLY A 458 -32.26 -43.02 -2.35
N GLY A 459 -32.46 -42.44 -3.53
CA GLY A 459 -32.80 -42.95 -4.86
C GLY A 459 -33.93 -42.06 -5.42
N CYS A 460 -33.83 -41.66 -6.70
CA CYS A 460 -34.80 -40.92 -7.53
C CYS A 460 -34.82 -39.38 -7.35
N ALA A 461 -34.59 -38.51 -8.35
CA ALA A 461 -35.01 -38.39 -9.77
C ALA A 461 -36.39 -37.73 -9.97
N GLY A 462 -36.40 -36.68 -10.82
CA GLY A 462 -37.56 -35.94 -11.35
C GLY A 462 -37.17 -34.46 -11.54
N ALA A 463 -36.78 -33.91 -12.70
CA ALA A 463 -37.31 -33.89 -14.07
C ALA A 463 -38.51 -32.94 -14.29
N ALA A 464 -38.34 -32.03 -15.26
CA ALA A 464 -39.30 -31.17 -15.99
C ALA A 464 -39.93 -29.98 -15.22
N GLY A 465 -40.19 -28.79 -15.79
CA GLY A 465 -40.00 -28.26 -17.15
C GLY A 465 -40.72 -26.91 -17.33
N TRP A 466 -40.15 -26.05 -18.20
CA TRP A 466 -40.77 -25.14 -19.20
C TRP A 466 -41.90 -24.13 -18.87
N GLY A 467 -41.74 -22.91 -19.44
CA GLY A 467 -42.81 -21.92 -19.74
C GLY A 467 -42.35 -20.48 -19.48
N VAL A 468 -41.74 -19.73 -20.41
CA VAL A 468 -42.33 -18.89 -21.50
C VAL A 468 -43.33 -17.83 -21.00
N GLY A 469 -43.03 -16.55 -21.30
CA GLY A 469 -43.68 -15.32 -20.80
C GLY A 469 -45.11 -15.03 -21.31
N PRO A 470 -45.61 -13.79 -21.13
CA PRO A 470 -45.32 -12.74 -22.12
C PRO A 470 -45.26 -11.27 -21.60
N THR A 471 -44.62 -10.39 -22.37
CA THR A 471 -44.82 -8.92 -22.48
C THR A 471 -46.17 -8.61 -23.17
N PRO A 472 -46.81 -7.40 -23.14
CA PRO A 472 -46.31 -6.11 -23.71
C PRO A 472 -46.98 -4.82 -23.08
N PRO A 473 -47.19 -3.67 -23.79
CA PRO A 473 -46.26 -2.69 -24.40
C PRO A 473 -46.53 -1.22 -23.96
N GLY A 474 -45.76 -0.24 -24.47
CA GLY A 474 -46.27 1.13 -24.64
C GLY A 474 -45.24 2.27 -24.67
N ALA A 475 -44.86 2.71 -25.87
CA ALA A 475 -44.06 3.90 -26.14
C ALA A 475 -44.87 5.21 -26.05
N GLY A 476 -44.22 6.34 -25.75
CA GLY A 476 -44.84 7.67 -25.85
C GLY A 476 -43.90 8.86 -25.58
N ARG A 477 -43.40 9.48 -26.64
CA ARG A 477 -42.89 10.87 -26.78
C ARG A 477 -43.02 11.22 -28.29
N PRO A 478 -43.04 12.49 -28.76
CA PRO A 478 -42.68 13.76 -28.10
C PRO A 478 -43.54 15.03 -28.46
N LEU A 479 -43.08 16.21 -27.97
CA LEU A 479 -43.29 17.62 -28.44
C LEU A 479 -44.61 18.38 -28.07
N PRO A 480 -44.69 19.75 -28.16
CA PRO A 480 -43.69 20.85 -28.03
C PRO A 480 -44.17 22.11 -27.23
N GLY A 481 -43.22 23.02 -26.91
CA GLY A 481 -43.29 24.46 -27.28
C GLY A 481 -43.88 25.55 -26.35
N LEU A 482 -43.15 26.68 -26.32
CA LEU A 482 -43.46 28.10 -25.96
C LEU A 482 -42.96 28.56 -24.57
N CYS A 483 -41.94 29.41 -24.43
CA CYS A 483 -41.59 30.77 -24.96
C CYS A 483 -42.01 31.91 -24.01
N GLY A 484 -41.06 32.84 -23.80
CA GLY A 484 -41.14 34.08 -23.01
C GLY A 484 -39.80 34.32 -22.29
N GLU A 485 -38.73 34.70 -22.98
CA GLU A 485 -38.31 36.08 -23.35
C GLU A 485 -38.16 37.08 -22.18
N GLY A 486 -36.96 37.64 -22.07
CA GLY A 486 -36.55 38.70 -21.13
C GLY A 486 -35.04 38.75 -20.91
N GLU A 487 -34.27 39.21 -21.93
CA GLU A 487 -32.84 39.61 -21.82
C GLU A 487 -32.66 40.97 -21.07
N PRO A 488 -31.47 41.63 -21.07
CA PRO A 488 -30.27 41.29 -20.29
C PRO A 488 -29.76 42.52 -19.49
N SER A 489 -28.78 42.33 -18.60
CA SER A 489 -28.04 43.47 -18.03
C SER A 489 -26.53 43.21 -18.01
N LEU A 490 -25.87 43.88 -18.95
CA LEU A 490 -24.45 44.20 -18.99
C LEU A 490 -24.10 45.23 -17.90
N CYS A 491 -23.01 45.01 -17.17
CA CYS A 491 -22.17 46.08 -16.63
C CYS A 491 -20.70 45.72 -16.84
N LEU A 492 -20.04 46.51 -17.68
CA LEU A 492 -18.61 46.52 -17.96
C LEU A 492 -17.92 47.63 -17.16
N SER A 493 -16.59 47.46 -17.01
CA SER A 493 -15.56 48.49 -16.78
C SER A 493 -15.29 48.84 -15.29
N GLN A 494 -14.06 49.06 -14.81
CA GLN A 494 -12.86 49.62 -15.45
C GLN A 494 -11.54 49.12 -14.82
N ALA A 495 -10.49 49.06 -15.65
CA ALA A 495 -9.09 49.16 -15.26
C ALA A 495 -8.58 50.62 -15.43
N PRO A 496 -7.49 51.04 -14.78
CA PRO A 496 -6.75 52.26 -15.14
C PRO A 496 -5.36 51.97 -15.78
N PRO A 497 -4.71 53.00 -16.37
CA PRO A 497 -4.02 52.90 -17.66
C PRO A 497 -2.49 52.86 -17.59
N GLY A 498 -1.87 52.58 -18.75
CA GLY A 498 -0.42 52.53 -18.96
C GLY A 498 0.24 53.82 -19.46
N LEU A 499 1.56 53.75 -19.56
CA LEU A 499 2.54 54.58 -20.28
C LEU A 499 3.85 53.74 -20.30
N GLY A 500 4.60 53.49 -21.38
CA GLY A 500 4.51 53.85 -22.79
C GLY A 500 5.69 53.25 -23.58
N GLN A 501 5.43 53.02 -24.87
CA GLN A 501 6.30 53.18 -26.06
C GLN A 501 7.62 52.40 -26.27
N GLY A 502 7.75 51.88 -27.50
CA GLY A 502 9.01 51.56 -28.20
C GLY A 502 9.04 50.12 -28.75
N ALA A 503 8.32 49.75 -29.82
CA ALA A 503 8.58 50.00 -31.24
C ALA A 503 9.75 49.18 -31.85
N ALA A 504 9.39 48.46 -32.94
CA ALA A 504 10.20 47.86 -34.01
C ALA A 504 10.90 46.52 -33.73
N ALA A 505 11.01 45.56 -34.65
CA ALA A 505 10.39 45.24 -35.93
C ALA A 505 10.98 43.89 -36.37
N TRP A 506 10.15 43.01 -36.95
CA TRP A 506 10.46 42.07 -38.05
C TRP A 506 11.80 41.31 -38.06
N ALA A 507 11.74 40.02 -37.76
CA ALA A 507 12.13 38.90 -38.67
C ALA A 507 11.67 37.57 -38.06
#